data_AF-A0A951ZK79-F1
#
_entry.id   AF-A0A951ZK79-F1
#
_cell.length_a   1.000
_cell.length_b   1.000
_cell.length_c   1.000
_cell.angle_alpha   90.00
_cell.angle_beta   90.00
_cell.angle_gamma   90.00
#
_symmetry.space_group_name_H-M   'P 1'
#
loop_
_entity.id
_entity.type
_entity.pdbx_description
1 polymer ?
#
loop_
_entity_poly.entity_id
_entity_poly.type
_entity_poly.pdbx_seq_one_letter_code
_entity_poly.pdbx_strand_id
1 'polypeptide(L)'
;MRYKDFSRFRFIMLTAILILANSIFSCSSAQNYSSSNKKAIKAFEIAYDWAMKRQDDKAIPKLEEAIQLDPRFAEPYMLLGEIYLDQKKYSLAESYYTQLIAINERRYAP
;
A
#
# COMPACT_ATOMS: atom_id res chain seq x y z
N MET A 1 25.38 45.74 25.05
CA MET A 1 25.42 44.86 23.86
C MET A 1 24.84 43.48 24.23
N ARG A 2 23.52 43.31 24.19
CA ARG A 2 22.82 42.09 24.66
C ARG A 2 21.77 41.61 23.63
N TYR A 3 22.04 41.84 22.34
CA TYR A 3 21.10 41.63 21.22
C TYR A 3 21.58 40.57 20.21
N LYS A 4 22.89 40.26 20.16
CA LYS A 4 23.47 39.27 19.23
C LYS A 4 23.24 37.81 19.64
N ASP A 5 23.07 37.54 20.92
CA ASP A 5 22.87 36.17 21.39
C ASP A 5 21.42 35.70 21.18
N PHE A 6 20.44 36.60 21.38
CA PHE A 6 19.02 36.29 21.20
C PHE A 6 18.68 35.93 19.73
N SER A 7 19.34 36.56 18.75
CA SER A 7 19.13 36.25 17.33
C SER A 7 19.71 34.89 16.92
N ARG A 8 20.84 34.49 17.51
CA ARG A 8 21.48 33.19 17.28
C ARG A 8 20.67 32.05 17.89
N PHE A 9 20.16 32.23 19.10
CA PHE A 9 19.23 31.27 19.74
C PHE A 9 17.93 31.11 18.95
N ARG A 10 17.39 32.21 18.39
CA ARG A 10 16.18 32.16 17.56
C ARG A 10 16.41 31.43 16.23
N PHE A 11 17.59 31.58 15.63
CA PHE A 11 17.98 30.83 14.44
C PHE A 11 18.16 29.33 14.72
N ILE A 12 18.82 28.98 15.82
CA ILE A 12 19.02 27.58 16.25
C ILE A 12 17.68 26.92 16.62
N MET A 13 16.76 27.66 17.24
CA MET A 13 15.38 27.19 17.49
C MET A 13 14.60 26.96 16.19
N LEU A 14 14.69 27.87 15.20
CA LEU A 14 13.97 27.74 13.93
C LEU A 14 14.53 26.61 13.06
N THR A 15 15.84 26.39 13.04
CA THR A 15 16.45 25.27 12.34
C THR A 15 16.16 23.93 13.02
N ALA A 16 16.08 23.88 14.35
CA ALA A 16 15.67 22.69 15.09
C ALA A 16 14.22 22.26 14.78
N ILE A 17 13.30 23.21 14.59
CA ILE A 17 11.91 22.94 14.20
C ILE A 17 11.81 22.40 12.75
N LEU A 18 12.64 22.89 11.84
CA LEU A 18 12.73 22.40 10.45
C LEU A 18 13.34 20.99 10.34
N ILE A 19 14.30 20.64 11.20
CA ILE A 19 14.91 19.32 11.23
C ILE A 19 13.94 18.28 11.82
N LEU A 20 13.14 18.65 12.82
CA LEU A 20 12.11 17.78 13.40
C LEU A 20 10.92 17.55 12.45
N ALA A 21 10.62 18.49 11.55
CA ALA A 21 9.56 18.33 10.55
C ALA A 21 9.91 17.36 9.41
N ASN A 22 11.20 17.13 9.12
CA ASN A 22 11.64 16.20 8.06
C ASN A 22 11.62 14.73 8.50
N SER A 23 11.58 14.45 9.80
CA SER A 23 11.56 13.09 10.35
C SER A 23 10.15 12.46 10.36
N ILE A 24 9.10 13.24 10.08
CA ILE A 24 7.69 12.78 10.12
C ILE A 24 7.23 12.24 8.75
N PHE A 25 8.01 12.44 7.68
CA PHE A 25 7.66 11.90 6.35
C PHE A 25 8.12 10.45 6.15
N SER A 26 8.43 9.71 7.22
CA SER A 26 8.78 8.29 7.15
C SER A 26 7.62 7.40 7.60
N CYS A 27 6.48 7.50 6.89
CA CYS A 27 5.59 6.38 6.60
C CYS A 27 4.53 6.83 5.58
N SER A 28 4.95 7.44 4.47
CA SER A 28 4.17 7.29 3.26
C SER A 28 4.85 6.15 2.52
N SER A 29 4.29 4.95 2.65
CA SER A 29 4.46 3.94 1.61
C SER A 29 3.92 4.55 0.32
N ALA A 30 4.74 5.36 -0.35
CA ALA A 30 4.58 5.65 -1.76
C ALA A 30 4.90 4.36 -2.53
N GLN A 31 4.14 3.30 -2.23
CA GLN A 31 4.02 2.15 -3.08
C GLN A 31 3.26 2.67 -4.30
N ASN A 32 3.92 2.60 -5.46
CA ASN A 32 3.24 2.83 -6.72
C ASN A 32 2.33 1.63 -6.95
N TYR A 33 1.12 1.71 -6.40
CA TYR A 33 0.09 0.73 -6.68
C TYR A 33 -0.26 0.76 -8.16
N SER A 34 -0.65 -0.40 -8.65
CA SER A 34 -1.02 -0.56 -10.04
C SER A 34 -2.39 0.03 -10.37
N SER A 35 -3.12 0.46 -9.33
CA SER A 35 -4.34 1.27 -9.36
C SER A 35 -4.09 2.69 -8.85
N SER A 36 -4.82 3.67 -9.40
CA SER A 36 -4.93 5.03 -8.85
C SER A 36 -6.22 5.24 -8.04
N ASN A 37 -7.06 4.21 -7.89
CA ASN A 37 -8.32 4.30 -7.15
C ASN A 37 -8.08 4.25 -5.64
N LYS A 38 -8.18 5.42 -5.00
CA LYS A 38 -7.98 5.56 -3.54
C LYS A 38 -8.85 4.65 -2.69
N LYS A 39 -10.09 4.35 -3.12
CA LYS A 39 -10.98 3.45 -2.37
C LYS A 39 -10.48 2.01 -2.47
N ALA A 40 -10.11 1.58 -3.68
CA ALA A 40 -9.56 0.25 -3.92
C ALA A 40 -8.25 0.04 -3.14
N ILE A 41 -7.35 1.02 -3.20
CA ILE A 41 -6.09 1.04 -2.45
C ILE A 41 -6.35 0.89 -0.95
N LYS A 42 -7.26 1.69 -0.39
CA LYS A 42 -7.58 1.61 1.04
C LYS A 42 -8.15 0.25 1.44
N ALA A 43 -9.02 -0.34 0.61
CA ALA A 43 -9.54 -1.68 0.85
C ALA A 43 -8.42 -2.74 0.84
N PHE A 44 -7.49 -2.64 -0.12
CA PHE A 44 -6.31 -3.49 -0.19
C PHE A 44 -5.38 -3.33 1.02
N GLU A 45 -5.08 -2.10 1.45
CA GLU A 45 -4.22 -1.85 2.62
C GLU A 45 -4.80 -2.49 3.89
N ILE A 46 -6.12 -2.36 4.09
CA ILE A 46 -6.82 -3.02 5.19
C ILE A 46 -6.70 -4.54 5.06
N ALA A 47 -6.93 -5.08 3.86
CA ALA A 47 -6.84 -6.51 3.63
C ALA A 47 -5.43 -7.05 3.86
N TYR A 48 -4.41 -6.32 3.44
CA TYR A 48 -3.00 -6.66 3.61
C TYR A 48 -2.64 -6.75 5.10
N ASP A 49 -3.07 -5.79 5.93
CA ASP A 49 -2.88 -5.86 7.38
C ASP A 49 -3.55 -7.10 8.01
N TRP A 50 -4.75 -7.47 7.55
CA TRP A 50 -5.40 -8.71 7.99
C TRP A 50 -4.65 -9.96 7.53
N ALA A 51 -4.17 -10.00 6.28
CA ALA A 51 -3.41 -11.11 5.73
C ALA A 51 -2.07 -11.31 6.48
N MET A 52 -1.39 -10.21 6.83
CA MET A 52 -0.18 -10.25 7.66
C MET A 52 -0.44 -10.84 9.05
N LYS A 53 -1.67 -10.68 9.57
CA LYS A 53 -2.14 -11.29 10.82
C LYS A 53 -2.69 -12.71 10.63
N ARG A 54 -2.60 -13.28 9.42
CA ARG A 54 -3.14 -14.60 9.03
C ARG A 54 -4.65 -14.70 9.22
N GLN A 55 -5.35 -13.56 9.18
CA GLN A 55 -6.82 -13.47 9.27
C GLN A 55 -7.40 -13.44 7.85
N ASP A 56 -7.18 -14.53 7.12
CA ASP A 56 -7.57 -14.66 5.71
C ASP A 56 -9.08 -14.51 5.52
N ASP A 57 -9.87 -14.94 6.51
CA ASP A 57 -11.33 -14.81 6.57
C ASP A 57 -11.80 -13.34 6.48
N LYS A 58 -11.00 -12.41 7.00
CA LYS A 58 -11.24 -10.97 6.92
C LYS A 58 -10.53 -10.31 5.74
N ALA A 59 -9.37 -10.82 5.36
CA ALA A 59 -8.58 -10.28 4.26
C ALA A 59 -9.27 -10.51 2.91
N ILE A 60 -9.72 -11.73 2.63
CA ILE A 60 -10.34 -12.13 1.35
C ILE A 60 -11.49 -11.19 0.93
N PRO A 61 -12.53 -10.92 1.74
CA PRO A 61 -13.63 -10.06 1.31
C PRO A 61 -13.19 -8.62 1.04
N LYS A 62 -12.12 -8.14 1.70
CA LYS A 62 -11.54 -6.82 1.43
C LYS A 62 -10.69 -6.79 0.16
N LEU A 63 -10.04 -7.89 -0.20
CA LEU A 63 -9.38 -8.02 -1.50
C LEU A 63 -10.40 -8.08 -2.63
N GLU A 64 -11.50 -8.81 -2.45
CA GLU A 64 -12.61 -8.83 -3.40
C GLU A 64 -13.25 -7.45 -3.56
N GLU A 65 -13.44 -6.71 -2.48
CA GLU A 65 -13.88 -5.30 -2.53
C GLU A 65 -12.91 -4.44 -3.35
N ALA A 66 -11.59 -4.58 -3.13
CA ALA A 66 -10.58 -3.85 -3.90
C ALA A 66 -10.65 -4.17 -5.40
N ILE A 67 -10.88 -5.45 -5.76
CA ILE A 67 -11.07 -5.90 -7.14
C ILE A 67 -12.35 -5.32 -7.76
N GLN A 68 -13.45 -5.29 -7.00
CA GLN A 68 -14.71 -4.70 -7.47
C GLN A 68 -14.56 -3.19 -7.72
N LEU A 69 -13.79 -2.50 -6.87
CA LEU A 69 -13.54 -1.07 -6.99
C LEU A 69 -12.58 -0.74 -8.14
N ASP A 70 -11.59 -1.58 -8.40
CA ASP A 70 -10.73 -1.49 -9.58
C ASP A 70 -10.30 -2.88 -10.08
N PRO A 71 -10.94 -3.39 -11.15
CA PRO A 71 -10.60 -4.69 -11.72
C PRO A 71 -9.19 -4.77 -12.32
N ARG A 72 -8.52 -3.65 -12.57
CA ARG A 72 -7.14 -3.60 -13.09
C ARG A 72 -6.10 -3.48 -11.97
N PHE A 73 -6.54 -3.48 -10.71
CA PHE A 73 -5.65 -3.44 -9.55
C PHE A 73 -5.04 -4.82 -9.32
N ALA A 74 -3.78 -5.00 -9.72
CA ALA A 74 -3.07 -6.27 -9.76
C ALA A 74 -2.81 -6.89 -8.37
N GLU A 75 -2.51 -6.06 -7.38
CA GLU A 75 -2.03 -6.46 -6.06
C GLU A 75 -3.05 -7.32 -5.28
N PRO A 76 -4.36 -6.99 -5.29
CA PRO A 76 -5.39 -7.89 -4.74
C PRO A 76 -5.40 -9.30 -5.32
N TYR A 77 -5.24 -9.45 -6.65
CA TYR A 77 -5.23 -10.78 -7.29
C TYR A 77 -4.00 -11.58 -6.88
N MET A 78 -2.85 -10.91 -6.78
CA MET A 78 -1.61 -11.54 -6.32
C MET A 78 -1.75 -12.07 -4.90
N LEU A 79 -2.27 -11.24 -3.98
CA LEU A 79 -2.43 -11.62 -2.59
C LEU A 79 -3.50 -12.70 -2.38
N LEU A 80 -4.61 -12.67 -3.13
CA LEU A 80 -5.59 -13.76 -3.13
C LEU A 80 -4.96 -15.07 -3.62
N GLY A 81 -4.13 -15.01 -4.68
CA GLY A 81 -3.36 -16.16 -5.15
C GLY A 81 -2.49 -16.76 -4.05
N GLU A 82 -1.72 -15.93 -3.35
CA GLU A 82 -0.85 -16.36 -2.24
C GLU A 82 -1.65 -16.98 -1.08
N ILE A 83 -2.73 -16.31 -0.65
CA ILE A 83 -3.62 -16.84 0.41
C ILE A 83 -4.17 -18.22 0.02
N TYR A 84 -4.62 -18.39 -1.23
CA TYR A 84 -5.16 -19.67 -1.66
C TYR A 84 -4.09 -20.75 -1.87
N LEU A 85 -2.85 -20.38 -2.23
CA LEU A 85 -1.72 -21.30 -2.24
C LEU A 85 -1.41 -21.81 -0.84
N ASP A 86 -1.36 -20.92 0.16
CA ASP A 86 -1.13 -21.27 1.57
C ASP A 86 -2.23 -22.20 2.11
N GLN A 87 -3.47 -22.00 1.65
CA GLN A 87 -4.61 -22.87 1.95
C GLN A 87 -4.64 -24.17 1.14
N LYS A 88 -3.64 -24.42 0.28
CA LYS A 88 -3.56 -25.58 -0.65
C LYS A 88 -4.74 -25.68 -1.64
N LYS A 89 -5.41 -24.56 -1.90
CA LYS A 89 -6.52 -24.46 -2.87
C LYS A 89 -5.96 -24.05 -4.23
N TYR A 90 -5.17 -24.93 -4.82
CA TYR A 90 -4.37 -24.64 -6.02
C TYR A 90 -5.21 -24.17 -7.21
N SER A 91 -6.39 -24.75 -7.44
CA SER A 91 -7.27 -24.36 -8.55
C SER A 91 -7.79 -22.92 -8.42
N LEU A 92 -8.04 -22.46 -7.19
CA LEU A 92 -8.44 -21.08 -6.93
C LEU A 92 -7.25 -20.13 -7.12
N ALA A 93 -6.08 -20.49 -6.59
CA ALA A 93 -4.87 -19.71 -6.78
C ALA A 93 -4.51 -19.53 -8.26
N GLU A 94 -4.56 -20.62 -9.04
CA GLU A 94 -4.32 -20.60 -10.49
C GLU A 94 -5.28 -19.65 -11.21
N SER A 95 -6.57 -19.66 -10.85
CA SER A 95 -7.56 -18.74 -11.42
C SER A 95 -7.18 -17.27 -11.18
N TYR A 96 -6.79 -16.92 -9.94
CA TYR A 96 -6.40 -15.55 -9.62
C TYR A 96 -5.08 -15.13 -10.29
N TYR A 97 -4.09 -16.03 -10.38
CA TYR A 97 -2.85 -15.74 -11.11
C TYR A 97 -3.09 -15.59 -12.61
N THR A 98 -4.00 -16.37 -13.20
CA THR A 98 -4.37 -16.23 -14.61
C THR A 98 -4.99 -14.86 -14.89
N GLN A 99 -5.87 -14.40 -14.00
CA GLN A 99 -6.45 -13.06 -14.08
C GLN A 99 -5.38 -11.97 -13.92
N LEU A 100 -4.44 -12.13 -12.98
CA LEU A 100 -3.31 -11.22 -12.81
C LEU A 100 -2.45 -11.11 -14.08
N ILE A 101 -2.13 -12.24 -14.72
CA ILE A 101 -1.38 -12.27 -15.98
C ILE A 101 -2.15 -11.53 -17.08
N ALA A 102 -3.46 -11.79 -17.21
CA ALA A 102 -4.30 -11.11 -18.19
C ALA A 102 -4.36 -9.59 -17.97
N ILE A 103 -4.35 -9.12 -16.72
CA ILE A 103 -4.30 -7.69 -16.38
C ILE A 103 -2.96 -7.09 -16.78
N ASN A 104 -1.86 -7.78 -16.48
CA ASN A 104 -0.52 -7.33 -16.83
C ASN A 104 -0.32 -7.31 -18.35
N GLU A 105 -0.73 -8.34 -19.08
CA GLU A 105 -0.66 -8.38 -20.54
C GLU A 105 -1.40 -7.21 -21.18
N ARG A 106 -2.62 -6.91 -20.72
CA ARG A 106 -3.38 -5.73 -21.17
C ARG A 106 -2.72 -4.41 -20.81
N ARG A 107 -1.84 -4.36 -19.81
CA ARG A 107 -1.08 -3.16 -19.44
C ARG A 107 0.13 -2.95 -20.35
N TYR A 108 0.74 -4.01 -20.86
CA TYR A 108 1.95 -3.97 -21.69
C TYR A 108 1.70 -4.17 -23.20
N ALA A 109 0.45 -4.38 -23.61
CA ALA A 109 0.07 -4.37 -25.01
C ALA A 109 0.27 -2.94 -25.60
N PRO A 110 1.07 -2.79 -26.68
CA PRO A 110 1.39 -1.50 -27.29
C PRO A 110 0.21 -0.85 -28.03
#